data_AF-A0A8D0QG42-F1
#
_entry.id   AF-A0A8D0QG42-F1
#
_cell.length_a   1.000
_cell.length_b   1.000
_cell.length_c   1.000
_cell.angle_alpha   90.00
_cell.angle_beta   90.00
_cell.angle_gamma   90.00
#
_symmetry.space_group_name_H-M   'P 1'
#
loop_
_entity.id
_entity.type
_entity.pdbx_description
1 polymer ?
#
loop_
_entity_poly.entity_id
_entity_poly.type
_entity_poly.pdbx_seq_one_letter_code
_entity_poly.pdbx_strand_id
1 'polypeptide(L)'
;MPWRSTDFRGLQGGFGGKLANGTALVAYTLLCESGRCFDELKRSFDGLCKKGLSERFWWFYMLGLTAHLLFPPKMRLLAFVVLTLFAVTQAEEGARLLASKSLLNRYAVEGRDLTLQYNIYNVGSSAALDVELSDDSFPPEDFGIVSGMLNVKWDRIAPASNVSHTVVLRPLKAGYFNFTSATITYLAQEDGPVVIGFTSAPGQGGILAQREFDRRFSPHFLDWAAFGVMTLPSIGIPLLLWYSSKRKYDTPKTKKN
;
A
#
# COMPACT_ATOMS: atom_id res chain seq x y z
N MET A 1 -11.17 -64.54 -33.21
CA MET A 1 -12.27 -64.92 -32.28
C MET A 1 -12.53 -63.76 -31.33
N PRO A 2 -13.78 -63.47 -30.96
CA PRO A 2 -14.31 -62.09 -31.00
C PRO A 2 -14.58 -61.47 -29.61
N TRP A 3 -14.44 -60.14 -29.49
CA TRP A 3 -15.02 -59.32 -28.40
C TRP A 3 -15.36 -57.93 -28.97
N ARG A 4 -16.62 -57.71 -29.37
CA ARG A 4 -17.74 -57.12 -28.62
C ARG A 4 -17.66 -55.58 -28.58
N SER A 5 -18.53 -54.97 -29.38
CA SER A 5 -18.83 -53.53 -29.39
C SER A 5 -19.39 -53.10 -28.04
N THR A 6 -18.74 -52.13 -27.38
CA THR A 6 -19.31 -51.40 -26.25
C THR A 6 -19.90 -50.07 -26.72
N ASP A 7 -21.14 -49.86 -26.30
CA ASP A 7 -22.11 -48.85 -26.70
C ASP A 7 -21.69 -47.43 -26.25
N PHE A 8 -21.68 -46.48 -27.19
CA PHE A 8 -21.31 -45.07 -27.01
C PHE A 8 -22.54 -44.22 -26.66
N ARG A 9 -23.25 -44.55 -25.57
CA ARG A 9 -24.48 -43.82 -25.19
C ARG A 9 -24.56 -43.26 -23.78
N GLY A 10 -23.48 -43.32 -23.00
CA GLY A 10 -23.48 -42.92 -21.58
C GLY A 10 -23.02 -41.50 -21.22
N LEU A 11 -22.48 -40.69 -22.15
CA LEU A 11 -21.72 -39.47 -21.80
C LEU A 11 -22.26 -38.17 -22.44
N GLN A 12 -23.56 -38.09 -22.73
CA GLN A 12 -24.22 -36.85 -23.16
C GLN A 12 -24.98 -36.12 -22.03
N GLY A 13 -24.88 -36.58 -20.79
CA GLY A 13 -25.54 -35.95 -19.64
C GLY A 13 -24.70 -34.86 -18.99
N GLY A 14 -24.73 -33.66 -19.55
CA GLY A 14 -24.49 -32.44 -18.78
C GLY A 14 -23.16 -31.74 -19.01
N PHE A 15 -23.01 -31.08 -20.16
CA PHE A 15 -22.34 -29.77 -20.25
C PHE A 15 -22.95 -29.04 -21.45
N GLY A 16 -23.76 -28.02 -21.16
CA GLY A 16 -24.29 -27.08 -22.13
C GLY A 16 -23.13 -26.32 -22.78
N GLY A 17 -23.21 -26.16 -24.10
CA GLY A 17 -22.08 -25.80 -24.94
C GLY A 17 -21.54 -24.38 -24.77
N LYS A 18 -20.25 -24.24 -25.08
CA LYS A 18 -19.69 -23.23 -25.99
C LYS A 18 -18.22 -23.55 -26.26
N LEU A 19 -17.88 -23.57 -27.56
CA LEU A 19 -16.54 -23.67 -28.16
C LEU A 19 -15.73 -24.94 -27.86
N ALA A 20 -16.12 -26.03 -28.53
CA ALA A 20 -15.19 -27.10 -28.88
C ALA A 20 -14.23 -26.60 -29.98
N ASN A 21 -13.09 -26.00 -29.59
CA ASN A 21 -11.96 -25.81 -30.49
C ASN A 21 -11.11 -27.08 -30.52
N GLY A 22 -10.67 -27.49 -31.71
CA GLY A 22 -10.05 -28.79 -32.03
C GLY A 22 -8.78 -29.18 -31.26
N THR A 23 -8.29 -28.35 -30.34
CA THR A 23 -7.21 -28.66 -29.40
C THR A 23 -7.66 -29.59 -28.27
N ALA A 24 -8.95 -29.55 -27.89
CA ALA A 24 -9.49 -30.43 -26.86
C ALA A 24 -9.45 -31.91 -27.30
N LEU A 25 -9.79 -32.20 -28.56
CA LEU A 25 -9.80 -33.59 -29.06
C LEU A 25 -8.39 -34.21 -29.05
N VAL A 26 -7.34 -33.45 -29.40
CA VAL A 26 -5.97 -33.97 -29.47
C VAL A 26 -5.42 -34.29 -28.06
N ALA A 27 -5.79 -33.50 -27.06
CA ALA A 27 -5.41 -33.76 -25.67
C ALA A 27 -6.12 -35.02 -25.10
N TYR A 28 -7.39 -35.23 -25.46
CA TYR A 28 -8.13 -36.42 -25.05
C TYR A 28 -7.60 -37.72 -25.70
N THR A 29 -7.14 -37.66 -26.95
CA THR A 29 -6.58 -38.86 -27.64
C THR A 29 -5.22 -39.27 -27.07
N LEU A 30 -4.38 -38.30 -26.65
CA LEU A 30 -3.07 -38.59 -26.04
C LEU A 30 -3.14 -39.09 -24.59
N LEU A 31 -4.26 -38.86 -23.89
CA LEU A 31 -4.48 -39.31 -22.51
C LEU A 31 -5.08 -40.74 -22.41
N CYS A 32 -5.41 -41.38 -23.55
CA CYS A 32 -6.14 -42.64 -23.59
C CYS A 32 -5.27 -43.91 -23.61
N GLU A 33 -3.95 -43.81 -23.42
CA GLU A 33 -3.04 -44.98 -23.41
C GLU A 33 -2.62 -45.46 -22.00
N SER A 34 -2.90 -44.69 -20.94
CA SER A 34 -2.51 -45.06 -19.58
C SER A 34 -3.70 -45.06 -18.62
N GLY A 35 -4.64 -45.97 -18.84
CA GLY A 35 -5.89 -46.14 -18.08
C GLY A 35 -5.77 -46.47 -16.57
N ARG A 36 -4.62 -46.22 -15.93
CA ARG A 36 -4.43 -46.37 -14.48
C ARG A 36 -4.27 -45.04 -13.73
N CYS A 37 -4.03 -43.92 -14.42
CA CYS A 37 -3.79 -42.62 -13.78
C CYS A 37 -5.08 -41.78 -13.58
N PHE A 38 -6.14 -42.06 -14.35
CA PHE A 38 -7.35 -41.23 -14.39
C PHE A 38 -8.19 -41.30 -13.11
N ASP A 39 -8.35 -42.48 -12.51
CA ASP A 39 -9.23 -42.65 -11.35
C ASP A 39 -8.64 -42.05 -10.06
N GLU A 40 -7.30 -42.03 -9.95
CA GLU A 40 -6.60 -41.45 -8.81
C GLU A 40 -6.57 -39.91 -8.89
N LEU A 41 -6.49 -39.36 -10.10
CA LEU A 41 -6.62 -37.93 -10.37
C LEU A 41 -8.05 -37.42 -10.13
N LYS A 42 -9.07 -38.21 -10.49
CA LYS A 42 -10.48 -37.85 -10.27
C LYS A 42 -10.83 -37.74 -8.78
N ARG A 43 -10.25 -38.59 -7.92
CA ARG A 43 -10.39 -38.48 -6.46
C ARG A 43 -9.68 -37.26 -5.87
N SER A 44 -8.56 -36.85 -6.46
CA SER A 44 -7.86 -35.61 -6.06
C SER A 44 -8.65 -34.35 -6.49
N PHE A 45 -9.32 -34.42 -7.64
CA PHE A 45 -10.18 -33.37 -8.20
C PHE A 45 -11.40 -33.03 -7.32
N ASP A 46 -12.11 -34.05 -6.84
CA ASP A 46 -13.29 -33.85 -5.97
C ASP A 46 -12.91 -33.16 -4.63
N GLY A 47 -11.67 -33.30 -4.17
CA GLY A 47 -11.15 -32.63 -2.97
C GLY A 47 -10.78 -31.16 -3.17
N LEU A 48 -10.32 -30.78 -4.37
CA LEU A 48 -9.79 -29.45 -4.68
C LEU A 48 -10.87 -28.47 -5.18
N CYS A 49 -11.92 -28.97 -5.85
CA CYS A 49 -13.02 -28.15 -6.35
C CYS A 49 -13.81 -27.46 -5.22
N LYS A 50 -13.78 -28.00 -3.99
CA LYS A 50 -14.37 -27.38 -2.78
C LYS A 50 -13.68 -26.09 -2.32
N LYS A 51 -12.49 -25.73 -2.84
CA LYS A 51 -11.70 -24.57 -2.37
C LYS A 51 -11.78 -23.32 -3.26
N GLY A 52 -12.71 -23.25 -4.22
CA GLY A 52 -12.99 -22.00 -4.95
C GLY A 52 -11.82 -21.46 -5.77
N LEU A 53 -10.96 -22.33 -6.29
CA LEU A 53 -9.83 -21.94 -7.13
C LEU A 53 -10.35 -21.64 -8.55
N SER A 54 -10.02 -20.48 -9.11
CA SER A 54 -10.55 -20.04 -10.41
C SER A 54 -10.16 -21.00 -11.55
N GLU A 55 -11.01 -21.11 -12.59
CA GLU A 55 -10.77 -21.99 -13.75
C GLU A 55 -9.40 -21.77 -14.41
N ARG A 56 -8.84 -20.55 -14.30
CA ARG A 56 -7.51 -20.21 -14.83
C ARG A 56 -6.39 -20.97 -14.12
N PHE A 57 -6.52 -21.21 -12.83
CA PHE A 57 -5.54 -21.98 -12.06
C PHE A 57 -5.50 -23.45 -12.50
N TRP A 58 -6.62 -23.99 -12.97
CA TRP A 58 -6.73 -25.36 -13.46
C TRP A 58 -5.96 -25.56 -14.77
N TRP A 59 -6.00 -24.57 -15.68
CA TRP A 59 -5.20 -24.56 -16.91
C TRP A 59 -3.70 -24.55 -16.62
N PHE A 60 -3.25 -23.72 -15.68
CA PHE A 60 -1.84 -23.70 -15.28
C PHE A 60 -1.39 -25.00 -14.62
N TYR A 61 -2.25 -25.63 -13.80
CA TYR A 61 -1.95 -26.91 -13.18
C TYR A 61 -1.86 -28.06 -14.20
N MET A 62 -2.77 -28.10 -15.17
CA MET A 62 -2.77 -29.10 -16.24
C MET A 62 -1.64 -28.90 -17.26
N LEU A 63 -1.26 -27.65 -17.56
CA LEU A 63 -0.06 -27.33 -18.36
C LEU A 63 1.23 -27.67 -17.61
N GLY A 64 1.28 -27.46 -16.30
CA GLY A 64 2.40 -27.85 -15.45
C GLY A 64 2.57 -29.37 -15.36
N LEU A 65 1.47 -30.11 -15.24
CA LEU A 65 1.50 -31.58 -15.18
C LEU A 65 1.92 -32.20 -16.52
N THR A 66 1.46 -31.64 -17.65
CA THR A 66 1.87 -32.08 -18.99
C THR A 66 3.34 -31.76 -19.28
N ALA A 67 3.85 -30.60 -18.85
CA ALA A 67 5.27 -30.26 -18.93
C ALA A 67 6.16 -31.21 -18.08
N HIS A 68 5.65 -31.69 -16.93
CA HIS A 68 6.37 -32.65 -16.09
C HIS A 68 6.57 -34.02 -16.77
N LEU A 69 5.63 -34.43 -17.61
CA LEU A 69 5.63 -35.72 -18.31
C LEU A 69 6.38 -35.67 -19.66
N LEU A 70 6.45 -34.52 -20.32
CA LEU A 70 7.04 -34.39 -21.67
C LEU A 70 8.52 -33.96 -21.71
N PHE A 71 9.07 -33.36 -20.64
CA PHE A 71 10.42 -32.78 -20.68
C PHE A 71 11.45 -33.53 -19.80
N PRO A 72 12.69 -33.77 -20.31
CA PRO A 72 13.75 -34.46 -19.56
C PRO A 72 14.19 -33.65 -18.33
N PRO A 73 14.72 -34.30 -17.27
CA PRO A 73 14.92 -33.69 -15.95
C PRO A 73 15.83 -32.45 -15.96
N LYS A 74 16.72 -32.32 -16.94
CA LYS A 74 17.61 -31.16 -17.12
C LYS A 74 16.90 -29.90 -17.66
N MET A 75 15.72 -30.03 -18.29
CA MET A 75 14.99 -28.93 -18.93
C MET A 75 13.76 -28.45 -18.14
N ARG A 76 13.41 -29.15 -17.05
CA ARG A 76 12.23 -28.82 -16.22
C ARG A 76 12.37 -27.48 -15.50
N LEU A 77 13.56 -27.19 -14.97
CA LEU A 77 13.84 -25.91 -14.32
C LEU A 77 13.70 -24.73 -15.29
N LEU A 78 14.19 -24.87 -16.53
CA LEU A 78 14.04 -23.87 -17.58
C LEU A 78 12.56 -23.69 -17.97
N ALA A 79 11.80 -24.77 -18.11
CA ALA A 79 10.37 -24.69 -18.42
C ALA A 79 9.57 -23.98 -17.32
N PHE A 80 9.85 -24.27 -16.04
CA PHE A 80 9.20 -23.58 -14.92
C PHE A 80 9.55 -22.09 -14.86
N VAL A 81 10.81 -21.71 -15.10
CA VAL A 81 11.24 -20.30 -15.14
C VAL A 81 10.61 -19.55 -16.31
N VAL A 82 10.50 -20.19 -17.49
CA VAL A 82 9.83 -19.57 -18.65
C VAL A 82 8.33 -19.41 -18.40
N LEU A 83 7.69 -20.37 -17.73
CA LEU A 83 6.27 -20.31 -17.42
C LEU A 83 5.95 -19.25 -16.34
N THR A 84 6.82 -19.07 -15.34
CA THR A 84 6.68 -17.98 -14.36
C THR A 84 6.89 -16.61 -15.00
N LEU A 85 7.84 -16.49 -15.93
CA LEU A 85 8.03 -15.26 -16.73
C LEU A 85 6.78 -14.93 -17.57
N PHE A 86 6.17 -15.92 -18.23
CA PHE A 86 4.95 -15.72 -19.01
C PHE A 86 3.72 -15.38 -18.16
N ALA A 87 3.66 -15.87 -16.92
CA ALA A 87 2.60 -15.50 -15.98
C ALA A 87 2.73 -14.06 -15.48
N VAL A 88 3.96 -13.53 -15.38
CA VAL A 88 4.22 -12.13 -14.99
C VAL A 88 3.89 -11.14 -16.12
N THR A 89 4.01 -11.53 -17.39
CA THR A 89 3.69 -10.65 -18.52
C THR A 89 2.19 -10.49 -18.78
N GLN A 90 1.34 -11.35 -18.21
CA GLN A 90 -0.12 -11.21 -18.24
C GLN A 90 -0.62 -10.27 -17.13
N ALA A 91 0.09 -9.17 -16.88
CA ALA A 91 -0.43 -8.10 -16.04
C ALA A 91 -1.63 -7.46 -16.77
N GLU A 92 -2.76 -7.32 -16.09
CA GLU A 92 -3.98 -6.79 -16.69
C GLU A 92 -3.71 -5.48 -17.46
N GLU A 93 -4.14 -5.45 -18.72
CA GLU A 93 -4.00 -4.29 -19.59
C GLU A 93 -4.99 -3.21 -19.12
N GLY A 94 -4.46 -2.11 -18.59
CA GLY A 94 -5.28 -1.00 -18.10
C GLY A 94 -4.57 -0.11 -17.08
N ALA A 95 -5.18 1.03 -16.79
CA ALA A 95 -4.65 1.95 -15.79
C ALA A 95 -5.05 1.44 -14.41
N ARG A 96 -4.11 1.51 -13.47
CA ARG A 96 -4.35 1.06 -12.09
C ARG A 96 -3.76 2.09 -11.15
N LEU A 97 -4.62 2.76 -10.39
CA LEU A 97 -4.22 3.77 -9.44
C LEU A 97 -4.08 3.18 -8.03
N LEU A 98 -2.96 3.50 -7.39
CA LEU A 98 -2.77 3.35 -5.95
C LEU A 98 -2.77 4.73 -5.34
N ALA A 99 -3.48 4.91 -4.24
CA ALA A 99 -3.51 6.20 -3.59
C ALA A 99 -3.29 6.08 -2.08
N SER A 100 -2.51 7.02 -1.56
CA SER A 100 -2.22 7.13 -0.14
C SER A 100 -2.52 8.53 0.36
N LYS A 101 -3.17 8.60 1.51
CA LYS A 101 -3.39 9.81 2.29
C LYS A 101 -2.48 9.75 3.51
N SER A 102 -1.69 10.80 3.71
CA SER A 102 -0.81 10.96 4.87
C SER A 102 -1.07 12.31 5.55
N LEU A 103 -0.99 12.30 6.88
CA LEU A 103 -1.08 13.49 7.70
C LEU A 103 0.35 13.91 8.05
N LEU A 104 0.80 15.05 7.52
CA LEU A 104 2.21 15.45 7.60
C LEU A 104 2.59 16.05 8.97
N ASN A 105 1.59 16.56 9.69
CA ASN A 105 1.80 17.15 11.01
C ASN A 105 2.01 16.06 12.07
N ARG A 106 2.95 16.28 13.00
CA ARG A 106 3.12 15.38 14.16
C ARG A 106 1.99 15.50 15.19
N TYR A 107 1.43 16.69 15.32
CA TYR A 107 0.36 17.00 16.25
C TYR A 107 -0.73 17.78 15.52
N ALA A 108 -1.99 17.33 15.64
CA ALA A 108 -3.14 18.10 15.25
C ALA A 108 -3.57 18.96 16.44
N VAL A 109 -3.68 20.27 16.22
CA VAL A 109 -4.01 21.23 17.29
C VAL A 109 -5.10 22.15 16.77
N GLU A 110 -6.10 22.39 17.62
CA GLU A 110 -7.15 23.37 17.39
C GLU A 110 -6.56 24.74 17.03
N GLY A 111 -7.08 25.36 15.97
CA GLY A 111 -6.66 26.68 15.51
C GLY A 111 -5.30 26.71 14.79
N ARG A 112 -4.60 25.58 14.63
CA ARG A 112 -3.33 25.50 13.89
C ARG A 112 -3.48 24.75 12.57
N ASP A 113 -2.55 25.00 11.66
CA ASP A 113 -2.62 24.41 10.32
C ASP A 113 -2.31 22.91 10.35
N LEU A 114 -3.20 22.14 9.74
CA LEU A 114 -3.17 20.70 9.57
C LEU A 114 -3.01 20.39 8.09
N THR A 115 -1.90 19.75 7.74
CA THR A 115 -1.53 19.46 6.35
C THR A 115 -1.81 17.99 6.03
N LEU A 116 -2.65 17.77 5.03
CA LEU A 116 -2.96 16.48 4.46
C LEU A 116 -2.31 16.38 3.08
N GLN A 117 -1.64 15.26 2.83
CA GLN A 117 -1.05 14.96 1.53
C GLN A 117 -1.71 13.72 0.95
N TYR A 118 -2.16 13.85 -0.29
CA TYR A 118 -2.73 12.79 -1.11
C TYR A 118 -1.72 12.48 -2.22
N ASN A 119 -1.21 11.25 -2.24
CA ASN A 119 -0.30 10.79 -3.29
C ASN A 119 -1.00 9.72 -4.11
N ILE A 120 -1.06 9.92 -5.42
CA ILE A 120 -1.68 9.01 -6.38
C ILE A 120 -0.59 8.51 -7.32
N TYR A 121 -0.49 7.19 -7.48
CA TYR A 121 0.51 6.50 -8.28
C TYR A 121 -0.19 5.64 -9.33
N ASN A 122 0.15 5.83 -10.60
CA ASN A 122 -0.31 4.95 -11.65
C ASN A 122 0.67 3.77 -11.82
N VAL A 123 0.26 2.59 -11.37
CA VAL A 123 1.00 1.33 -11.52
C VAL A 123 0.50 0.48 -12.70
N GLY A 124 -0.47 0.99 -13.45
CA GLY A 124 -0.99 0.35 -14.65
C GLY A 124 -0.09 0.55 -15.87
N SER A 125 -0.38 -0.22 -16.92
CA SER A 125 0.33 -0.15 -18.20
C SER A 125 -0.18 0.98 -19.10
N SER A 126 -1.40 1.49 -18.88
CA SER A 126 -1.99 2.62 -19.61
C SER A 126 -2.17 3.86 -18.72
N ALA A 127 -2.48 5.00 -19.35
CA ALA A 127 -2.76 6.24 -18.65
C ALA A 127 -4.17 6.21 -18.03
N ALA A 128 -4.30 6.68 -16.80
CA ALA A 128 -5.61 6.90 -16.18
C ALA A 128 -6.16 8.26 -16.68
N LEU A 129 -7.44 8.29 -17.02
CA LEU A 129 -8.12 9.47 -17.54
C LEU A 129 -9.20 9.95 -16.57
N ASP A 130 -9.50 11.25 -16.61
CA ASP A 130 -10.54 11.90 -15.81
C ASP A 130 -10.48 11.50 -14.33
N VAL A 131 -9.30 11.62 -13.74
CA VAL A 131 -9.07 11.25 -12.34
C VAL A 131 -9.64 12.34 -11.44
N GLU A 132 -10.66 12.03 -10.65
CA GLU A 132 -11.25 12.94 -9.66
C GLU A 132 -10.99 12.41 -8.25
N LEU A 133 -10.42 13.26 -7.39
CA LEU A 133 -10.26 13.03 -5.96
C LEU A 133 -11.29 13.88 -5.23
N SER A 134 -12.13 13.26 -4.39
CA SER A 134 -13.07 13.94 -3.50
C SER A 134 -12.93 13.42 -2.06
N ASP A 135 -12.91 14.35 -1.09
CA ASP A 135 -12.88 14.03 0.33
C ASP A 135 -13.93 14.83 1.10
N ASP A 136 -15.10 14.23 1.29
CA ASP A 136 -16.25 14.82 1.99
C ASP A 136 -16.19 14.63 3.51
N SER A 137 -15.07 14.11 4.02
CA SER A 137 -14.92 13.80 5.44
C SER A 137 -14.78 15.05 6.31
N PHE A 138 -14.43 16.20 5.73
CA PHE A 138 -14.07 17.42 6.45
C PHE A 138 -15.13 18.51 6.30
N PRO A 139 -16.10 18.58 7.23
CA PRO A 139 -17.11 19.61 7.19
C PRO A 139 -16.54 21.00 7.53
N PRO A 140 -17.02 22.07 6.86
CA PRO A 140 -16.53 23.44 7.06
C PRO A 140 -16.82 24.01 8.45
N GLU A 141 -17.82 23.49 9.18
CA GLU A 141 -18.13 23.91 10.55
C GLU A 141 -17.07 23.49 11.58
N ASP A 142 -16.33 22.41 11.31
CA ASP A 142 -15.30 21.88 12.19
C ASP A 142 -13.89 22.11 11.64
N PHE A 143 -13.74 22.29 10.32
CA PHE A 143 -12.47 22.52 9.65
C PHE A 143 -12.54 23.72 8.69
N GLY A 144 -11.75 24.75 8.95
CA GLY A 144 -11.53 25.84 8.01
C GLY A 144 -10.54 25.44 6.90
N ILE A 145 -10.91 25.58 5.63
CA ILE A 145 -9.99 25.36 4.51
C ILE A 145 -9.09 26.59 4.39
N VAL A 146 -7.77 26.40 4.59
CA VAL A 146 -6.79 27.49 4.49
C VAL A 146 -6.20 27.55 3.08
N SER A 147 -5.84 26.39 2.53
CA SER A 147 -5.25 26.28 1.20
C SER A 147 -5.53 24.93 0.55
N GLY A 148 -5.64 24.93 -0.77
CA GLY A 148 -5.98 23.75 -1.56
C GLY A 148 -7.48 23.51 -1.67
N MET A 149 -7.83 22.41 -2.34
CA MET A 149 -9.22 22.01 -2.61
C MET A 149 -9.40 20.54 -2.22
N LEU A 150 -10.51 20.21 -1.56
CA LEU A 150 -10.84 18.82 -1.19
C LEU A 150 -11.40 18.01 -2.37
N ASN A 151 -11.92 18.69 -3.39
CA ASN A 151 -12.26 18.10 -4.68
C ASN A 151 -11.31 18.65 -5.75
N VAL A 152 -10.58 17.77 -6.43
CA VAL A 152 -9.68 18.11 -7.54
C VAL A 152 -9.80 17.06 -8.63
N LYS A 153 -9.77 17.53 -9.88
CA LYS A 153 -9.75 16.69 -11.08
C LYS A 153 -8.45 16.85 -11.86
N TRP A 154 -7.93 15.75 -12.39
CA TRP A 154 -6.82 15.69 -13.34
C TRP A 154 -7.28 15.01 -14.62
N ASP A 155 -6.99 15.62 -15.76
CA ASP A 155 -7.42 15.10 -17.06
C ASP A 155 -6.74 13.75 -17.38
N ARG A 156 -5.46 13.62 -17.03
CA ARG A 156 -4.66 12.43 -17.36
C ARG A 156 -3.48 12.23 -16.42
N ILE A 157 -3.25 10.97 -16.03
CA ILE A 157 -2.06 10.52 -15.29
C ILE A 157 -1.35 9.45 -16.12
N ALA A 158 -0.13 9.74 -16.56
CA ALA A 158 0.68 8.84 -17.38
C ALA A 158 1.00 7.51 -16.65
N PRO A 159 1.25 6.41 -17.38
CA PRO A 159 1.70 5.16 -16.76
C PRO A 159 3.03 5.36 -16.03
N ALA A 160 3.23 4.65 -14.91
CA ALA A 160 4.41 4.78 -14.05
C ALA A 160 4.71 6.20 -13.55
N SER A 161 3.72 7.09 -13.52
CA SER A 161 3.84 8.46 -13.00
C SER A 161 3.02 8.65 -11.73
N ASN A 162 3.32 9.72 -10.98
CA ASN A 162 2.67 10.06 -9.73
C ASN A 162 2.26 11.53 -9.67
N VAL A 163 1.16 11.78 -8.98
CA VAL A 163 0.65 13.12 -8.69
C VAL A 163 0.45 13.24 -7.19
N SER A 164 0.94 14.34 -6.61
CA SER A 164 0.77 14.66 -5.20
C SER A 164 -0.08 15.92 -5.05
N HIS A 165 -1.13 15.84 -4.25
CA HIS A 165 -2.00 16.95 -3.91
C HIS A 165 -1.97 17.21 -2.42
N THR A 166 -1.82 18.47 -2.02
CA THR A 166 -1.71 18.85 -0.61
C THR A 166 -2.82 19.83 -0.26
N VAL A 167 -3.49 19.56 0.85
CA VAL A 167 -4.55 20.41 1.39
C VAL A 167 -4.18 20.83 2.80
N VAL A 168 -4.30 22.13 3.08
CA VAL A 168 -4.08 22.69 4.42
C VAL A 168 -5.42 23.10 5.00
N LEU A 169 -5.80 22.42 6.07
CA LEU A 169 -7.01 22.66 6.84
C LEU A 169 -6.65 23.23 8.20
N ARG A 170 -7.59 23.86 8.88
CA ARG A 170 -7.45 24.33 10.25
C ARG A 170 -8.62 23.80 11.08
N PRO A 171 -8.40 22.86 12.01
CA PRO A 171 -9.46 22.36 12.87
C PRO A 171 -9.90 23.47 13.83
N LEU A 172 -11.21 23.66 13.96
CA LEU A 172 -11.82 24.69 14.78
C LEU A 172 -12.23 24.18 16.16
N LYS A 173 -12.32 22.86 16.34
CA LYS A 173 -12.69 22.21 17.60
C LYS A 173 -11.68 21.14 17.98
N ALA A 174 -11.35 21.07 19.26
CA ALA A 174 -10.60 19.97 19.83
C ALA A 174 -11.47 18.72 20.02
N GLY A 175 -10.89 17.53 19.87
CA GLY A 175 -11.61 16.28 20.01
C GLY A 175 -10.98 15.13 19.22
N TYR A 176 -11.59 13.96 19.31
CA TYR A 176 -11.20 12.84 18.47
C TYR A 176 -11.89 12.94 17.12
N PHE A 177 -11.12 12.84 16.05
CA PHE A 177 -11.62 12.88 14.69
C PHE A 177 -11.12 11.68 13.90
N ASN A 178 -11.98 11.12 13.05
CA ASN A 178 -11.65 9.98 12.23
C ASN A 178 -11.16 10.47 10.86
N PHE A 179 -9.87 10.34 10.60
CA PHE A 179 -9.30 10.61 9.28
C PHE A 179 -9.60 9.42 8.36
N THR A 180 -10.78 9.47 7.75
CA THR A 180 -11.27 8.53 6.75
C THR A 180 -10.54 8.66 5.41
N SER A 181 -10.69 7.63 4.58
CA SER A 181 -10.19 7.61 3.21
C SER A 181 -10.93 8.61 2.33
N ALA A 182 -10.22 9.22 1.37
CA ALA A 182 -10.85 9.94 0.27
C ALA A 182 -11.24 8.98 -0.85
N THR A 183 -12.21 9.39 -1.66
CA THR A 183 -12.68 8.64 -2.83
C THR A 183 -11.97 9.16 -4.07
N ILE A 184 -11.51 8.24 -4.90
CA ILE A 184 -10.91 8.53 -6.21
C ILE A 184 -11.74 7.85 -7.27
N THR A 185 -12.12 8.58 -8.31
CA THR A 185 -12.79 8.02 -9.47
C THR A 185 -11.94 8.27 -10.71
N TYR A 186 -11.86 7.29 -11.59
CA TYR A 186 -11.06 7.41 -12.82
C TYR A 186 -11.55 6.45 -13.90
N LEU A 187 -11.15 6.72 -15.14
CA LEU A 187 -11.35 5.84 -16.29
C LEU A 187 -10.04 5.09 -16.58
N ALA A 188 -10.11 3.75 -16.65
CA ALA A 188 -8.95 2.91 -16.95
C ALA A 188 -8.57 2.89 -18.44
N GLN A 189 -9.52 3.24 -19.31
CA GLN A 189 -9.40 3.32 -20.76
C GLN A 189 -10.39 4.38 -21.30
N GLU A 190 -10.11 4.94 -22.48
CA GLU A 190 -11.02 5.81 -23.22
C GLU A 190 -12.34 5.03 -23.47
N ASP A 191 -13.46 5.50 -22.90
CA ASP A 191 -14.79 4.85 -22.86
C ASP A 191 -14.95 3.59 -21.97
N GLY A 192 -14.05 3.38 -21.02
CA GLY A 192 -14.20 2.33 -20.00
C GLY A 192 -15.23 2.65 -18.91
N PRO A 193 -15.61 1.67 -18.07
CA PRO A 193 -16.39 1.95 -16.86
C PRO A 193 -15.59 2.80 -15.86
N VAL A 194 -16.28 3.67 -15.11
CA VAL A 194 -15.68 4.44 -14.02
C VAL A 194 -15.26 3.50 -12.89
N VAL A 195 -13.97 3.50 -12.58
CA VAL A 195 -13.40 2.74 -11.47
C VAL A 195 -13.35 3.64 -10.24
N ILE A 196 -13.89 3.13 -9.12
CA ILE A 196 -13.86 3.80 -7.84
C ILE A 196 -12.77 3.17 -6.97
N GLY A 197 -11.83 4.00 -6.53
CA GLY A 197 -10.77 3.66 -5.59
C GLY A 197 -10.90 4.46 -4.30
N PHE A 198 -10.22 4.00 -3.26
CA PHE A 198 -10.13 4.70 -1.98
C PHE A 198 -8.67 4.91 -1.62
N THR A 199 -8.36 6.02 -0.96
CA THR A 199 -7.02 6.24 -0.41
C THR A 199 -6.83 5.44 0.87
N SER A 200 -5.59 5.33 1.36
CA SER A 200 -5.36 4.92 2.75
C SER A 200 -6.14 5.81 3.73
N ALA A 201 -6.53 5.24 4.87
CA ALA A 201 -7.17 5.95 5.97
C ALA A 201 -6.19 5.98 7.16
N PRO A 202 -5.67 7.16 7.57
CA PRO A 202 -4.80 7.29 8.73
C PRO A 202 -5.45 6.84 10.05
N GLY A 203 -6.79 6.74 10.09
CA GLY A 203 -7.54 6.26 11.25
C GLY A 203 -7.95 7.39 12.20
N GLN A 204 -8.27 7.04 13.45
CA GLN A 204 -8.68 8.01 14.45
C GLN A 204 -7.47 8.77 14.99
N GLY A 205 -7.51 10.10 14.91
CA GLY A 205 -6.51 10.98 15.51
C GLY A 205 -7.13 11.96 16.49
N GLY A 206 -6.40 12.26 17.56
CA GLY A 206 -6.80 13.28 18.53
C GLY A 206 -6.33 14.67 18.10
N ILE A 207 -7.26 15.62 18.02
CA ILE A 207 -6.98 17.04 17.87
C ILE A 207 -6.88 17.62 19.29
N LEU A 208 -5.67 18.08 19.65
CA LEU A 208 -5.44 18.67 20.96
C LEU A 208 -6.01 20.09 21.01
N ALA A 209 -6.57 20.46 22.15
CA ALA A 209 -6.91 21.85 22.42
C ALA A 209 -5.64 22.69 22.48
N GLN A 210 -5.68 23.91 21.95
CA GLN A 210 -4.54 24.82 21.90
C GLN A 210 -3.91 25.02 23.29
N ARG A 211 -4.73 25.18 24.34
CA ARG A 211 -4.29 25.30 25.74
C ARG A 211 -3.53 24.07 26.24
N GLU A 212 -3.96 22.87 25.85
CA GLU A 212 -3.31 21.63 26.29
C GLU A 212 -1.99 21.41 25.57
N PHE A 213 -1.94 21.78 24.28
CA PHE A 213 -0.72 21.79 23.51
C PHE A 213 0.29 22.75 24.16
N ASP A 214 -0.11 23.99 24.45
CA ASP A 214 0.78 24.97 25.06
C ASP A 214 1.26 24.51 26.45
N ARG A 215 0.41 23.89 27.27
CA ARG A 215 0.87 23.34 28.57
C ARG A 215 1.95 22.25 28.42
N ARG A 216 1.87 21.42 27.38
CA ARG A 216 2.80 20.29 27.19
C ARG A 216 4.07 20.68 26.42
N PHE A 217 3.94 21.62 25.49
CA PHE A 217 4.97 21.91 24.49
C PHE A 217 5.43 23.38 24.52
N SER A 218 4.92 24.21 25.44
CA SER A 218 5.44 25.57 25.60
C SER A 218 6.91 25.53 26.02
N PRO A 219 7.78 26.31 25.38
CA PRO A 219 9.16 26.47 25.84
C PRO A 219 9.15 27.22 27.17
N HIS A 220 9.57 26.56 28.25
CA HIS A 220 9.64 27.12 29.60
C HIS A 220 10.88 28.01 29.78
N PHE A 221 11.16 28.90 28.81
CA PHE A 221 12.40 29.67 28.78
C PHE A 221 12.56 30.57 30.00
N LEU A 222 11.47 31.21 30.45
CA LEU A 222 11.49 32.07 31.63
C LEU A 222 11.74 31.27 32.92
N ASP A 223 11.17 30.07 33.04
CA ASP A 223 11.39 29.22 34.21
C ASP A 223 12.83 28.70 34.26
N TRP A 224 13.38 28.30 33.11
CA TRP A 224 14.80 27.94 33.00
C TRP A 224 15.72 29.12 33.30
N ALA A 225 15.38 30.33 32.84
CA ALA A 225 16.13 31.54 33.14
C ALA A 225 16.09 31.87 34.63
N ALA A 226 14.92 31.78 35.27
CA ALA A 226 14.77 31.98 36.72
C ALA A 226 15.60 30.95 37.50
N PHE A 227 15.57 29.68 37.10
CA PHE A 227 16.41 28.64 37.69
C PHE A 227 17.91 28.96 37.54
N GLY A 228 18.33 29.43 36.37
CA GLY A 228 19.69 29.92 36.14
C GLY A 228 20.05 31.03 37.13
N VAL A 229 19.24 32.08 37.23
CA VAL A 229 19.48 33.21 38.13
C VAL A 229 19.52 32.80 39.61
N MET A 230 18.65 31.88 40.04
CA MET A 230 18.62 31.42 41.42
C MET A 230 19.82 30.54 41.79
N THR A 231 20.38 29.79 40.83
CA THR A 231 21.54 28.92 41.05
C THR A 231 22.88 29.65 40.86
N LEU A 232 22.88 30.80 40.18
CA LEU A 232 24.07 31.63 39.94
C LEU A 232 24.81 32.03 41.23
N PRO A 233 24.18 32.42 42.35
CA PRO A 233 24.92 32.72 43.58
C PRO A 233 25.65 31.50 44.14
N SER A 234 25.00 30.33 44.13
CA SER A 234 25.54 29.08 44.69
C SER A 234 26.74 28.55 43.90
N ILE A 235 26.81 28.81 42.59
CA ILE A 235 27.93 28.42 41.73
C ILE A 235 28.95 29.56 41.60
N GLY A 236 28.47 30.78 41.46
CA GLY A 236 29.27 31.98 41.19
C GLY A 236 30.11 32.42 42.38
N ILE A 237 29.56 32.43 43.61
CA ILE A 237 30.32 32.87 44.79
C ILE A 237 31.52 31.95 45.05
N PRO A 238 31.37 30.61 45.10
CA PRO A 238 32.52 29.72 45.27
C PRO A 238 33.54 29.84 44.12
N LEU A 239 33.09 30.01 42.87
CA LEU A 239 33.97 30.15 41.71
C LEU A 239 34.78 31.46 41.75
N LEU A 240 34.16 32.58 42.12
CA LEU A 240 34.84 33.86 42.28
C LEU A 240 35.88 33.79 43.40
N LEU A 241 35.52 33.18 44.53
CA LEU A 241 36.45 32.97 45.66
C LEU A 241 37.63 32.09 45.23
N TRP A 242 37.37 30.97 44.56
CA TRP A 242 38.41 30.09 44.04
C TRP A 242 39.33 30.80 43.04
N TYR A 243 38.77 31.54 42.09
CA TYR A 243 39.54 32.27 41.08
C TYR A 243 40.45 33.33 41.72
N SER A 244 39.93 34.07 42.71
CA SER A 244 40.72 35.05 43.45
C SER A 244 41.86 34.41 44.25
N SER A 245 41.63 33.22 44.84
CA SER A 245 42.63 32.45 45.58
C SER A 245 43.72 31.91 44.66
N LYS A 246 43.34 31.28 43.54
CA LYS A 246 44.27 30.72 42.57
C LYS A 246 45.22 31.77 42.03
N ARG A 247 44.70 32.94 41.62
CA ARG A 247 45.50 34.06 41.11
C ARG A 247 46.53 34.58 42.12
N LYS A 248 46.26 34.48 43.42
CA LYS A 248 47.15 34.97 44.48
C LYS A 248 48.29 34.02 44.84
N TYR A 249 48.08 32.71 44.73
CA TYR A 249 49.05 31.71 45.20
C TYR A 249 49.81 30.97 44.10
N ASP A 250 49.35 31.03 42.85
CA ASP A 250 50.04 30.39 41.72
C ASP A 250 51.11 31.27 41.06
N THR A 251 51.26 32.54 41.44
CA THR A 251 52.32 33.38 40.86
C THR A 251 53.68 32.85 41.30
N PRO A 252 54.55 32.39 40.37
CA PRO A 252 55.85 31.85 40.74
C PRO A 252 56.71 32.95 41.37
N LYS A 253 57.28 32.68 42.56
CA LYS A 253 58.22 33.61 43.20
C LYS A 253 59.41 33.83 42.28
N THR A 254 59.64 35.08 41.88
CA THR A 254 60.84 35.45 41.12
C THR A 254 62.07 35.13 41.97
N LYS A 255 62.89 34.16 41.54
CA LYS A 255 64.19 33.90 42.16
C LYS A 255 65.06 35.16 41.99
N LYS A 256 65.44 35.77 43.10
CA LYS A 256 66.41 36.86 43.12
C LYS A 256 67.80 36.22 43.05
N ASN A 257 68.50 36.41 41.94
CA ASN A 257 69.90 36.04 41.76
C ASN A 257 70.82 36.96 42.58
#